data_AF-A0A3C1VGG4-F1
#
_entry.id   AF-A0A3C1VGG4-F1
#
_cell.length_a   1.000
_cell.length_b   1.000
_cell.length_c   1.000
_cell.angle_alpha   90.00
_cell.angle_beta   90.00
_cell.angle_gamma   90.00
#
_symmetry.space_group_name_H-M   'P 1'
#
loop_
_entity.id
_entity.type
_entity.pdbx_description
1 polymer ?
#
loop_
_entity_poly.entity_id
_entity_poly.type
_entity_poly.pdbx_seq_one_letter_code
_entity_poly.pdbx_strand_id
1 'polypeptide(L)' 'MKRNSKVLPPLPQRAAKMFARLKRVRGMSDDEKSVHALGLAATPEERWQLTQNHLRLFNCSPHSKRKA' A
#
# COMPACT_ATOMS: atom_id res chain seq x y z
N MET A 1 29.06 6.41 11.56
CA MET A 1 28.81 5.72 10.27
C MET A 1 27.63 6.37 9.56
N LYS A 2 27.87 7.17 8.51
CA LYS A 2 26.79 7.76 7.70
C LYS A 2 26.26 6.67 6.77
N ARG A 3 25.09 6.09 7.07
CA ARG A 3 24.41 5.22 6.11
C ARG A 3 23.98 6.12 4.97
N ASN A 4 24.54 5.93 3.78
CA ASN A 4 24.06 6.58 2.56
C ASN A 4 22.58 6.20 2.43
N SER A 5 21.68 7.12 2.80
CA SER A 5 20.24 6.99 2.62
C SER A 5 19.96 7.06 1.14
N LYS A 6 20.13 5.91 0.46
CA LYS A 6 19.71 5.76 -0.94
C LYS A 6 18.23 6.11 -0.98
N VAL A 7 17.90 7.17 -1.70
CA VAL A 7 16.52 7.59 -1.94
C VAL A 7 15.77 6.37 -2.49
N LEU A 8 14.70 5.97 -1.81
CA LEU A 8 13.90 4.84 -2.25
C LEU A 8 13.26 5.21 -3.60
N PRO A 9 13.24 4.28 -4.57
CA PRO A 9 12.50 4.49 -5.80
C PRO A 9 11.02 4.79 -5.50
N PRO A 10 10.30 5.47 -6.41
CA PRO A 10 8.88 5.73 -6.25
C PRO A 10 8.09 4.44 -5.94
N LEU A 11 7.08 4.56 -5.08
CA LEU A 11 6.25 3.43 -4.64
C LEU A 11 5.69 2.60 -5.82
N PRO A 12 5.18 3.19 -6.92
CA PRO A 12 4.69 2.42 -8.06
C PRO A 12 5.76 1.51 -8.69
N GLN A 13 7.02 1.98 -8.75
CA GLN A 13 8.12 1.18 -9.31
C GLN A 13 8.47 0.01 -8.39
N ARG A 14 8.48 0.23 -7.07
CA ARG A 14 8.67 -0.84 -6.08
C ARG A 14 7.54 -1.86 -6.14
N ALA A 15 6.29 -1.38 -6.24
CA ALA A 15 5.10 -2.24 -6.36
C ALA A 15 5.15 -3.09 -7.63
N ALA A 16 5.51 -2.51 -8.78
CA ALA A 16 5.69 -3.26 -10.02
C ALA A 16 6.73 -4.39 -9.89
N LYS A 17 7.85 -4.13 -9.21
CA LYS A 17 8.87 -5.15 -8.92
C LYS A 17 8.33 -6.27 -8.03
N MET A 18 7.53 -5.94 -7.01
CA MET A 18 6.89 -6.95 -6.15
C MET A 18 5.81 -7.74 -6.90
N PHE A 19 5.02 -7.07 -7.74
CA PHE A 19 4.01 -7.71 -8.57
C PHE A 19 4.61 -8.75 -9.51
N ALA A 20 5.73 -8.43 -10.17
CA ALA A 20 6.46 -9.38 -11.02
C ALA A 20 6.89 -10.66 -10.26
N ARG A 21 7.18 -10.54 -8.95
CA ARG A 21 7.49 -11.69 -8.09
C ARG A 21 6.22 -12.49 -7.76
N LEU A 22 5.12 -11.79 -7.48
CA LEU A 22 3.83 -12.40 -7.15
C LEU A 22 3.13 -13.08 -8.34
N LYS A 23 3.48 -12.73 -9.60
CA LYS A 23 2.96 -13.42 -10.79
C LYS A 23 3.14 -14.94 -10.76
N ARG A 24 4.17 -15.44 -10.06
CA ARG A 24 4.46 -16.87 -9.93
C ARG A 24 3.57 -17.58 -8.89
N VAL A 25 2.84 -16.84 -8.06
CA VAL A 25 1.95 -17.39 -7.05
C VAL A 25 0.67 -17.90 -7.73
N ARG A 26 0.45 -19.21 -7.67
CA ARG A 26 -0.80 -19.83 -8.14
C ARG A 26 -1.92 -19.61 -7.12
N GLY A 27 -3.15 -19.56 -7.59
CA GLY A 27 -4.34 -19.43 -6.75
C GLY A 27 -4.66 -18.01 -6.28
N MET A 28 -4.00 -16.99 -6.84
CA MET A 28 -4.27 -15.59 -6.58
C MET A 28 -4.53 -14.88 -7.90
N SER A 29 -5.59 -14.07 -7.97
CA SER A 29 -5.91 -13.23 -9.12
C SER A 29 -4.89 -12.10 -9.27
N ASP A 30 -4.83 -11.51 -10.46
CA ASP A 30 -3.90 -10.41 -10.71
C ASP A 30 -4.29 -9.14 -9.93
N ASP A 31 -5.57 -8.92 -9.67
CA ASP A 31 -6.04 -7.83 -8.81
C ASP A 31 -5.56 -8.00 -7.37
N GLU A 32 -5.73 -9.19 -6.79
CA GLU A 32 -5.23 -9.50 -5.44
C GLU A 32 -3.71 -9.35 -5.35
N LYS A 33 -2.98 -9.87 -6.36
CA LYS A 33 -1.53 -9.69 -6.43
C LYS A 33 -1.13 -8.23 -6.49
N SER A 34 -1.90 -7.38 -7.17
CA SER A 34 -1.60 -5.94 -7.29
C SER A 34 -1.73 -5.23 -5.94
N VAL A 35 -2.77 -5.54 -5.17
CA VAL A 35 -3.00 -5.00 -3.82
C VAL A 35 -1.90 -5.47 -2.87
N HIS A 36 -1.56 -6.76 -2.90
CA HIS A 36 -0.49 -7.32 -2.08
C HIS A 36 0.88 -6.74 -2.46
N ALA A 37 1.17 -6.57 -3.75
CA ALA A 37 2.41 -5.96 -4.22
C ALA A 37 2.57 -4.52 -3.70
N LEU A 38 1.50 -3.73 -3.73
CA LEU A 38 1.50 -2.37 -3.20
C LEU A 38 1.77 -2.36 -1.69
N GLY A 39 1.08 -3.22 -0.93
CA GLY A 39 1.28 -3.33 0.52
C GLY A 39 2.69 -3.76 0.91
N LEU A 40 3.28 -4.73 0.19
CA LEU A 40 4.64 -5.23 0.44
C LEU A 40 5.73 -4.23 0.02
N ALA A 41 5.47 -3.41 -0.99
CA ALA A 41 6.42 -2.41 -1.48
C ALA A 41 6.45 -1.12 -0.65
N ALA A 42 5.34 -0.81 0.04
CA ALA A 42 5.18 0.39 0.85
C ALA A 42 5.98 0.32 2.17
N THR A 43 6.62 1.43 2.54
CA THR A 43 7.12 1.62 3.92
C THR A 43 5.94 1.70 4.90
N PRO A 44 6.17 1.55 6.22
CA PRO A 44 5.11 1.74 7.21
C PRO A 44 4.38 3.08 7.08
N GLU A 45 5.11 4.17 6.82
CA GLU A 45 4.56 5.52 6.64
C GLU A 45 3.72 5.62 5.36
N GLU A 46 4.22 5.10 4.23
CA GLU A 46 3.49 5.09 2.96
C GLU A 46 2.22 4.25 3.07
N ARG A 47 2.29 3.11 3.76
CA ARG A 47 1.13 2.25 4.01
C ARG A 47 0.09 2.97 4.86
N TRP A 48 0.52 3.69 5.89
CA TRP A 48 -0.38 4.52 6.68
C TRP A 48 -1.09 5.58 5.83
N GLN A 49 -0.35 6.27 4.95
CA GLN A 49 -0.94 7.23 4.02
C GLN A 49 -1.95 6.60 3.06
N LEU A 50 -1.66 5.42 2.51
CA LEU A 50 -2.60 4.67 1.67
C LEU A 50 -3.89 4.34 2.44
N THR A 51 -3.78 3.88 3.68
CA THR A 51 -4.94 3.61 4.55
C THR A 51 -5.73 4.88 4.82
N GLN A 52 -5.07 5.99 5.14
CA GLN A 52 -5.73 7.27 5.37
C GLN A 52 -6.46 7.77 4.11
N ASN A 53 -5.86 7.65 2.94
CA ASN A 53 -6.49 8.00 1.67
C ASN A 53 -7.71 7.11 1.40
N HIS A 54 -7.61 5.81 1.65
CA HIS A 54 -8.74 4.89 1.55
C HIS A 54 -9.88 5.32 2.49
N LEU A 55 -9.61 5.57 3.77
CA LEU A 55 -10.63 6.01 4.74
C LEU A 55 -11.31 7.32 4.33
N ARG A 56 -10.56 8.27 3.74
CA ARG A 56 -11.10 9.53 3.21
C ARG A 56 -12.00 9.30 2.00
N LEU A 57 -11.55 8.51 1.03
CA LEU A 57 -12.28 8.25 -0.22
C LEU A 57 -13.59 7.49 0.02
N PHE A 58 -13.57 6.52 0.93
CA PHE A 58 -14.73 5.70 1.25
C PHE A 58 -15.65 6.33 2.30
N ASN A 59 -15.45 7.62 2.64
CA ASN A 59 -16.25 8.36 3.60
C ASN A 59 -16.55 7.54 4.88
N CYS A 60 -15.53 6.85 5.41
CA CYS A 60 -15.57 6.36 6.77
C CYS A 60 -15.41 7.55 7.71
N SER A 61 -16.32 8.50 7.60
CA SER A 61 -16.39 9.66 8.47
C SER A 61 -16.74 9.15 9.87
N PRO A 62 -15.95 9.47 10.90
CA PRO A 62 -16.31 9.20 12.29
C PRO A 62 -17.58 9.96 12.74
N HIS A 63 -18.21 10.76 11.88
CA HIS A 63 -19.48 11.44 12.14
C HIS A 63 -20.71 10.50 12.13
N SER A 64 -20.59 9.30 12.70
CA SER A 64 -21.75 8.74 13.38
C SER A 64 -21.96 9.60 14.64
N LYS A 65 -22.71 10.69 14.47
CA LYS A 65 -23.30 11.40 15.61
C LYS A 65 -24.26 10.41 16.28
N ARG A 66 -23.75 9.61 17.22
CA ARG A 66 -24.60 8.97 18.23
C ARG A 66 -25.27 10.13 18.95
N LYS A 67 -26.53 10.39 18.60
CA LYS A 67 -27.39 11.26 19.42
C LYS A 67 -27.53 10.56 20.77
N ALA A 68 -26.98 11.21 21.80
CA ALA A 68 -27.35 10.96 23.18
C ALA A 68 -28.79 11.45 23.41
#